data_AF-A0A2M7M0R4-F1
#
_entry.id   AF-A0A2M7M0R4-F1
#
_cell.length_a   1.000
_cell.length_b   1.000
_cell.length_c   1.000
_cell.angle_alpha   90.00
_cell.angle_beta   90.00
_cell.angle_gamma   90.00
#
_symmetry.space_group_name_H-M   'P 1'
#
loop_
_entity.id
_entity.type
_entity.pdbx_description
1 polymer ?
#
loop_
_entity_poly.entity_id
_entity_poly.type
_entity_poly.pdbx_seq_one_letter_code
_entity_poly.pdbx_strand_id
1 'polypeptide(L)'
;VVNTLLFLVVSQNLGRKNWLSVAILPSLAAVSHGLLFGKFTPFLLYFLPFIWIGNLLLMFTFFKLNKFLPLTISVIFSSLIKSFWLYLFASMYFQLKLVPAVFLTSMGIFQLITAIFGGIIALKIKTVFVKDSL
;
A
#
# COMPACT_ATOMS: atom_id res chain seq x y z
N VAL A 1 -1.07 9.06 3.75
CA VAL A 1 -2.18 9.43 2.83
C VAL A 1 -2.56 8.29 1.90
N VAL A 2 -1.67 7.81 1.02
CA VAL A 2 -2.01 6.75 0.03
C VAL A 2 -2.58 5.49 0.67
N ASN A 3 -1.86 4.88 1.63
CA ASN A 3 -2.34 3.66 2.28
C ASN A 3 -3.68 3.87 3.02
N THR A 4 -3.90 5.07 3.57
CA THR A 4 -5.19 5.43 4.19
C THR A 4 -6.33 5.35 3.18
N LEU A 5 -6.15 5.87 1.96
CA LEU A 5 -7.15 5.79 0.89
C LEU A 5 -7.45 4.34 0.49
N LEU A 6 -6.41 3.50 0.37
CA LEU A 6 -6.58 2.06 0.05
C LEU A 6 -7.48 1.37 1.09
N PHE A 7 -7.22 1.58 2.38
CA PHE A 7 -8.04 1.01 3.45
C PHE A 7 -9.45 1.62 3.49
N LEU A 8 -9.60 2.94 3.29
CA LEU A 8 -10.90 3.61 3.28
C LEU A 8 -11.82 3.08 2.19
N VAL A 9 -11.33 2.97 0.96
CA VAL A 9 -12.08 2.45 -0.19
C VAL A 9 -12.65 1.05 0.10
N VAL A 10 -11.84 0.19 0.71
CA VAL A 10 -12.30 -1.15 1.09
C VAL A 10 -13.29 -1.08 2.26
N SER A 11 -12.98 -0.32 3.30
CA SER A 11 -13.77 -0.28 4.55
C SER A 11 -15.13 0.39 4.41
N GLN A 12 -15.29 1.30 3.44
CA GLN A 12 -16.55 1.97 3.10
C GLN A 12 -17.31 1.26 1.97
N ASN A 13 -16.82 0.10 1.51
CA ASN A 13 -17.41 -0.64 0.38
C ASN A 13 -17.60 0.22 -0.89
N LEU A 14 -16.71 1.19 -1.12
CA LEU A 14 -16.69 1.92 -2.39
C LEU A 14 -16.40 0.89 -3.50
N GLY A 15 -17.28 0.82 -4.49
CA GLY A 15 -17.38 -0.29 -5.43
C GLY A 15 -16.03 -0.77 -5.98
N ARG A 16 -15.90 -2.09 -6.20
CA ARG A 16 -14.65 -2.74 -6.61
C ARG A 16 -13.99 -2.15 -7.88
N LYS A 17 -14.77 -1.47 -8.71
CA LYS A 17 -14.29 -0.72 -9.89
C LYS A 17 -13.24 0.34 -9.51
N ASN A 18 -13.35 0.93 -8.32
CA ASN A 18 -12.45 2.00 -7.87
C ASN A 18 -11.11 1.48 -7.35
N TRP A 19 -10.99 0.16 -7.15
CA TRP A 19 -9.80 -0.43 -6.53
C TRP A 19 -8.55 -0.25 -7.39
N LEU A 20 -8.68 -0.48 -8.69
CA LEU A 20 -7.58 -0.33 -9.64
C LEU A 20 -7.07 1.12 -9.68
N SER A 21 -7.97 2.09 -9.79
CA SER A 21 -7.62 3.50 -9.85
C SER A 21 -6.82 3.93 -8.61
N VAL A 22 -7.29 3.56 -7.42
CA VAL A 22 -6.65 3.96 -6.16
C VAL A 22 -5.35 3.19 -5.91
N ALA A 23 -5.21 1.96 -6.43
CA ALA A 23 -3.97 1.20 -6.37
C ALA A 23 -2.87 1.74 -7.30
N ILE A 24 -3.24 2.30 -8.46
CA ILE A 24 -2.31 2.70 -9.53
C ILE A 24 -1.94 4.19 -9.44
N LEU A 25 -2.94 5.07 -9.39
CA LEU A 25 -2.76 6.53 -9.51
C LEU A 25 -1.70 7.12 -8.57
N PRO A 26 -1.60 6.71 -7.28
CA PRO A 26 -0.62 7.30 -6.37
C PRO A 26 0.83 7.07 -6.82
N SER A 27 1.11 5.90 -7.39
CA SER A 27 2.46 5.57 -7.86
C SER A 27 2.81 6.27 -9.18
N LEU A 28 1.82 6.53 -10.05
CA LEU A 28 2.01 7.36 -11.24
C LEU A 28 2.25 8.82 -10.87
N ALA A 29 1.52 9.33 -9.86
CA ALA A 29 1.76 10.66 -9.30
C ALA A 29 3.17 10.79 -8.72
N ALA A 30 3.65 9.75 -8.01
CA ALA A 30 5.01 9.70 -7.47
C ALA A 30 6.10 9.76 -8.55
N VAL A 31 5.93 9.03 -9.66
CA VAL A 31 6.88 9.04 -10.78
C VAL A 31 6.85 10.37 -11.51
N SER A 32 5.66 10.90 -11.82
CA SER A 32 5.51 12.15 -12.59
C SER A 32 6.10 13.37 -11.91
N HIS A 33 6.05 13.44 -10.57
CA HIS A 33 6.58 14.60 -9.84
C HIS A 33 8.07 14.47 -9.51
N GLY A 34 8.68 13.29 -9.63
CA GLY A 34 10.11 13.05 -9.35
C GLY A 34 10.58 13.35 -7.91
N LEU A 35 9.70 13.83 -7.03
CA LEU A 35 10.03 14.33 -5.70
C LEU A 35 10.48 13.25 -4.72
N LEU A 36 9.97 12.02 -4.85
CA LEU A 36 10.19 10.97 -3.84
C LEU A 36 11.54 10.28 -3.96
N PHE A 37 12.07 10.16 -5.18
CA PHE A 37 13.29 9.41 -5.45
C PHE A 37 14.36 10.24 -6.18
N GLY A 38 14.05 11.47 -6.63
CA GLY A 38 15.01 12.35 -7.29
C GLY A 38 15.71 11.65 -8.45
N LYS A 39 17.04 11.48 -8.36
CA LYS A 39 17.85 10.75 -9.35
C LYS A 39 17.50 9.26 -9.47
N PHE A 40 16.84 8.67 -8.47
CA PHE A 40 16.42 7.27 -8.46
C PHE A 40 15.01 7.04 -9.05
N THR A 41 14.34 8.09 -9.50
CA THR A 41 13.00 7.99 -10.12
C THR A 41 12.93 6.97 -11.28
N PRO A 42 13.95 6.83 -12.15
CA PRO A 42 13.93 5.80 -13.19
C PRO A 42 13.81 4.37 -12.64
N PHE A 43 14.45 4.07 -11.51
CA PHE A 43 14.37 2.74 -10.89
C PHE A 43 12.97 2.44 -10.33
N LEU A 44 12.20 3.48 -9.97
CA LEU A 44 10.82 3.31 -9.51
C LEU A 44 9.91 2.75 -10.61
N LEU A 45 10.20 3.03 -11.88
CA LEU A 45 9.43 2.49 -13.01
C LEU A 45 9.43 0.96 -13.02
N TYR A 46 10.56 0.33 -12.69
CA TYR A 46 10.66 -1.13 -12.60
C TYR A 46 9.78 -1.71 -11.49
N PHE A 47 9.53 -0.93 -10.44
CA PHE A 47 8.71 -1.35 -9.30
C PHE A 47 7.21 -1.11 -9.51
N LEU A 48 6.78 -0.28 -10.46
CA LEU A 48 5.36 0.07 -10.66
C LEU A 48 4.41 -1.13 -10.70
N PRO A 49 4.60 -2.15 -11.56
CA PRO A 49 3.68 -3.29 -11.61
C PRO A 49 3.59 -4.01 -10.27
N PHE A 50 4.71 -4.14 -9.55
CA PHE A 50 4.73 -4.78 -8.24
C PHE A 50 4.09 -3.93 -7.15
N ILE A 51 4.25 -2.60 -7.21
CA ILE A 51 3.55 -1.65 -6.33
C ILE A 51 2.04 -1.76 -6.52
N TRP A 52 1.57 -1.83 -7.76
CA TRP A 52 0.14 -1.98 -8.06
C TRP A 52 -0.40 -3.29 -7.49
N ILE A 53 0.29 -4.40 -7.75
CA ILE A 53 -0.09 -5.71 -7.23
C ILE A 53 -0.04 -5.71 -5.69
N GLY A 54 1.00 -5.13 -5.07
CA GLY A 54 1.11 -5.04 -3.61
C GLY A 54 -0.01 -4.21 -2.98
N ASN A 55 -0.44 -3.12 -3.62
CA ASN A 55 -1.59 -2.33 -3.20
C ASN A 55 -2.91 -3.11 -3.31
N LEU A 56 -3.11 -3.82 -4.43
CA LEU A 56 -4.28 -4.67 -4.63
C LEU A 56 -4.31 -5.84 -3.65
N LEU A 57 -3.17 -6.46 -3.37
CA LEU A 57 -3.02 -7.51 -2.37
C LEU A 57 -3.44 -6.99 -0.99
N LEU A 58 -2.92 -5.84 -0.55
CA LEU A 58 -3.33 -5.22 0.71
C LEU A 58 -4.85 -5.04 0.79
N MET A 59 -5.45 -4.48 -0.26
CA MET A 59 -6.88 -4.22 -0.29
C MET A 59 -7.70 -5.51 -0.25
N PHE A 60 -7.30 -6.51 -1.02
CA PHE A 60 -7.98 -7.80 -1.11
C PHE A 60 -7.84 -8.61 0.17
N THR A 61 -6.65 -8.66 0.76
CA THR A 61 -6.43 -9.35 2.05
C THR A 61 -7.20 -8.65 3.15
N PHE A 62 -7.22 -7.32 3.18
CA PHE A 62 -7.99 -6.57 4.17
C PHE A 62 -9.50 -6.83 4.02
N PHE A 63 -10.01 -6.83 2.79
CA PHE A 63 -11.41 -7.15 2.49
C PHE A 63 -11.82 -8.57 2.90
N LYS A 64 -10.90 -9.53 2.81
CA LYS A 64 -11.17 -10.91 3.25
C LYS A 64 -11.07 -11.06 4.76
N LEU A 65 -9.99 -10.55 5.35
CA LEU A 65 -9.70 -10.72 6.77
C LEU A 65 -10.67 -9.94 7.65
N ASN A 66 -11.13 -8.76 7.22
CA ASN A 66 -12.05 -7.94 8.03
C ASN A 66 -13.42 -8.61 8.30
N LYS A 67 -13.75 -9.71 7.60
CA LYS A 67 -14.96 -10.50 7.82
C LYS A 67 -14.83 -11.48 8.97
N PHE A 68 -13.60 -11.89 9.30
CA PHE A 68 -13.33 -12.96 10.26
C PHE A 68 -12.46 -12.50 11.43
N LEU A 69 -11.70 -11.42 11.26
CA LEU A 69 -10.75 -10.92 12.24
C LEU A 69 -11.07 -9.47 12.62
N PRO A 70 -10.64 -9.03 13.82
CA PRO A 70 -10.65 -7.63 14.21
C PRO A 70 -9.99 -6.73 13.16
N LEU A 71 -10.52 -5.51 12.99
CA LEU A 71 -10.05 -4.56 11.99
C LEU A 71 -8.56 -4.23 12.15
N THR A 72 -8.08 -4.08 13.39
CA THR A 72 -6.66 -3.81 13.71
C THR A 72 -5.75 -4.94 13.26
N ILE A 73 -6.12 -6.18 13.54
CA ILE A 73 -5.36 -7.38 13.12
C ILE A 73 -5.37 -7.49 11.59
N SER A 74 -6.52 -7.24 10.96
CA SER A 74 -6.64 -7.24 9.50
C SER A 74 -5.73 -6.22 8.82
N VAL A 75 -5.57 -5.02 9.41
CA VAL A 75 -4.62 -3.99 8.95
C VAL A 75 -3.18 -4.49 9.03
N ILE A 76 -2.79 -5.08 10.16
CA ILE A 76 -1.41 -5.57 10.37
C ILE A 76 -1.07 -6.67 9.36
N PHE A 77 -1.91 -7.70 9.26
CA PHE A 77 -1.70 -8.81 8.32
C PHE A 77 -1.65 -8.34 6.86
N SER A 78 -2.56 -7.45 6.46
CA SER A 78 -2.58 -6.94 5.08
C SER A 78 -1.34 -6.08 4.77
N SER A 79 -0.86 -5.33 5.76
CA SER A 79 0.36 -4.52 5.63
C SER A 79 1.61 -5.40 5.51
N LEU A 80 1.67 -6.49 6.28
CA LEU A 80 2.74 -7.48 6.20
C LEU A 80 2.80 -8.14 4.82
N ILE A 81 1.65 -8.57 4.28
CA ILE A 81 1.58 -9.21 2.96
C ILE A 81 2.08 -8.25 1.86
N LYS A 82 1.63 -6.98 1.89
CA LYS A 82 2.11 -5.97 0.92
C LYS A 82 3.60 -5.72 1.03
N SER A 83 4.11 -5.49 2.24
CA SER A 83 5.52 -5.20 2.46
C SER A 83 6.40 -6.39 2.06
N PHE A 84 5.98 -7.61 2.40
CA PHE A 84 6.67 -8.83 2.00
C PHE A 84 6.73 -8.98 0.48
N TRP A 85 5.61 -8.77 -0.21
CA TRP A 85 5.56 -8.80 -1.68
C TRP A 85 6.56 -7.83 -2.31
N LEU A 86 6.57 -6.57 -1.87
CA LEU A 86 7.48 -5.56 -2.42
C LEU A 86 8.94 -5.82 -2.04
N TYR A 87 9.20 -6.27 -0.83
CA TYR A 87 10.54 -6.63 -0.37
C TYR A 87 11.13 -7.82 -1.14
N LEU A 88 10.31 -8.81 -1.48
CA LEU A 88 10.74 -9.96 -2.29
C LEU A 88 11.30 -9.50 -3.64
N PHE A 89 10.55 -8.68 -4.38
CA PHE A 89 11.01 -8.17 -5.68
C PHE A 89 12.16 -7.18 -5.55
N ALA A 90 12.19 -6.36 -4.50
CA ALA A 90 13.33 -5.49 -4.23
C ALA A 90 14.61 -6.31 -3.98
N SER A 91 14.50 -7.43 -3.27
CA SER A 91 15.62 -8.34 -3.01
C SER A 91 16.12 -9.00 -4.29
N MET A 92 15.19 -9.47 -5.15
CA MET A 92 15.55 -10.01 -6.46
C MET A 92 16.25 -8.97 -7.33
N TYR A 93 15.72 -7.76 -7.42
CA TYR A 93 16.29 -6.68 -8.24
C TYR A 93 17.65 -6.20 -7.72
N PHE A 94 17.84 -6.18 -6.41
CA PHE A 94 19.12 -5.84 -5.80
C PHE A 94 20.18 -6.91 -6.09
N GLN A 95 19.84 -8.20 -5.98
CA GLN A 95 20.76 -9.31 -6.29
C GLN A 95 21.18 -9.30 -7.78
N LEU A 96 20.26 -8.91 -8.67
CA LEU A 96 20.54 -8.72 -10.10
C LEU A 96 21.29 -7.42 -10.42
N LYS A 97 21.65 -6.61 -9.42
CA LYS A 97 22.32 -5.30 -9.56
C LYS A 97 21.53 -4.29 -10.41
N LEU A 98 20.21 -4.46 -10.52
CA LEU A 98 19.34 -3.55 -11.27
C LEU A 98 19.00 -2.28 -10.49
N VAL A 99 19.02 -2.35 -9.15
CA VAL A 99 18.60 -1.26 -8.27
C VAL A 99 19.54 -1.12 -7.06
N PRO A 100 19.71 0.09 -6.51
CA PRO A 100 20.50 0.31 -5.29
C PRO A 100 19.88 -0.30 -4.03
N ALA A 101 20.72 -0.56 -3.01
CA ALA A 101 20.29 -1.12 -1.71
C ALA A 101 19.21 -0.29 -0.99
N VAL A 102 19.12 1.02 -1.27
CA VAL A 102 18.10 1.92 -0.71
C VAL A 102 16.66 1.45 -1.04
N PHE A 103 16.47 0.70 -2.13
CA PHE A 103 15.16 0.15 -2.47
C PHE A 103 14.73 -0.99 -1.54
N LEU A 104 15.65 -1.71 -0.89
CA LEU A 104 15.31 -2.77 0.07
C LEU A 104 14.61 -2.19 1.30
N THR A 105 15.18 -1.13 1.86
CA THR A 105 14.59 -0.44 3.02
C THR A 105 13.29 0.27 2.63
N SER A 106 13.28 0.91 1.45
CA SER A 106 12.11 1.64 0.93
C SER A 106 10.93 0.74 0.60
N MET A 107 11.16 -0.44 0.01
CA MET A 107 10.12 -1.39 -0.37
C MET A 107 9.77 -2.40 0.74
N GLY A 108 10.65 -2.57 1.73
CA GLY A 108 10.39 -3.37 2.93
C GLY A 108 9.80 -2.56 4.07
N ILE A 109 10.65 -2.17 5.03
CA ILE A 109 10.22 -1.63 6.32
C ILE A 109 9.41 -0.33 6.19
N PHE A 110 9.77 0.56 5.26
CA PHE A 110 9.00 1.80 5.06
C PHE A 110 7.61 1.53 4.48
N GLN A 111 7.43 0.52 3.63
CA GLN A 111 6.09 0.11 3.18
C GLN A 111 5.26 -0.45 4.33
N LEU A 112 5.87 -1.21 5.24
CA LEU A 112 5.18 -1.77 6.40
C LEU A 112 4.71 -0.66 7.35
N ILE A 113 5.63 0.20 7.76
CA ILE A 113 5.35 1.31 8.69
C ILE A 113 4.25 2.21 8.11
N THR A 114 4.43 2.67 6.86
CA THR A 114 3.46 3.57 6.23
C THR A 114 2.11 2.91 5.98
N ALA A 115 2.05 1.59 5.76
CA ALA A 115 0.80 0.86 5.60
C ALA A 115 0.04 0.75 6.93
N ILE A 116 0.73 0.40 8.02
CA ILE A 116 0.15 0.31 9.35
C ILE A 116 -0.40 1.68 9.78
N PHE A 117 0.41 2.74 9.67
CA PHE A 117 -0.04 4.11 9.99
C PHE A 117 -1.25 4.51 9.13
N GLY A 118 -1.21 4.21 7.82
CA GLY A 118 -2.31 4.49 6.92
C GLY A 118 -3.61 3.78 7.33
N GLY A 119 -3.51 2.51 7.73
CA GLY A 119 -4.64 1.71 8.19
C GLY A 119 -5.21 2.19 9.52
N ILE A 120 -4.36 2.51 10.51
CA ILE A 120 -4.82 3.06 11.79
C ILE A 120 -5.60 4.36 11.59
N ILE A 121 -5.09 5.26 10.73
CA ILE A 121 -5.79 6.50 10.38
C ILE A 121 -7.14 6.19 9.72
N ALA A 122 -7.18 5.25 8.78
CA ALA A 122 -8.42 4.86 8.10
C ALA A 122 -9.47 4.30 9.07
N LEU A 123 -9.05 3.51 10.07
CA LEU A 123 -9.94 2.99 11.11
C LEU A 123 -10.50 4.11 11.98
N LYS A 124 -9.68 5.09 12.39
CA LYS A 124 -10.15 6.26 13.14
C LYS A 124 -11.18 7.06 12.35
N ILE A 125 -10.90 7.32 11.07
CA ILE A 125 -11.83 8.00 10.16
C ILE A 125 -13.15 7.24 10.07
N LYS A 126 -13.11 5.92 9.84
CA LYS A 126 -14.32 5.09 9.80
C LYS A 126 -15.17 5.23 11.07
N THR A 127 -14.55 5.19 12.25
CA THR A 127 -15.27 5.31 13.52
C THR A 127 -15.97 6.67 13.67
N VAL A 128 -15.34 7.75 13.21
CA VAL A 128 -15.95 9.10 13.26
C VAL A 128 -17.15 9.18 12.31
N PHE A 129 -16.99 8.81 11.05
CA PHE A 129 -18.06 8.93 10.05
C PHE A 129 -19.26 8.00 10.30
N VAL A 130 -19.06 6.85 10.94
CA VAL A 130 -20.18 5.96 11.33
C VAL A 130 -20.96 6.55 12.50
N LYS A 131 -20.30 7.28 13.40
CA LYS A 131 -20.94 7.85 14.59
C LYS A 131 -21.89 9.01 14.25
N ASP A 132 -21.67 9.71 13.14
CA ASP A 132 -22.53 10.82 12.68
C ASP A 132 -23.78 10.36 11.90
N SER A 133 -23.97 9.03 11.73
CA SER A 133 -25.06 8.44 10.93
C SER A 133 -26.10 7.66 11.75
N LEU A 134 -26.07 7.78 13.07
CA LEU A 134 -27.03 7.23 14.04
C LEU A 134 -27.64 8.35 14.88
#